data_AF-A0A7W7I1A2-F1
#
_entry.id   AF-A0A7W7I1A2-F1
#
_cell.length_a   1.000
_cell.length_b   1.000
_cell.length_c   1.000
_cell.angle_alpha   90.00
_cell.angle_beta   90.00
_cell.angle_gamma   90.00
#
_symmetry.space_group_name_H-M   'P 1'
#
loop_
_entity.id
_entity.type
_entity.pdbx_description
1 polymer ?
#
loop_
_entity_poly.entity_id
_entity_poly.type
_entity_poly.pdbx_seq_one_letter_code
_entity_poly.pdbx_strand_id
1 'polypeptide(L)'
;MPSSRRVRLLVAAAAGVALVAGVLIWLQTTTGDERPAVAPVSPPSSSAPVRDDWQTIEYRGVKVDIPADWKRLKKDDCEFQFEQWAPPGSHPCDFKGGVRFYGSATFDPAHGPGVRRTTGTWSGYVYAGDYAVYVSGADRDLVQRVLDSARAA
;
A
#
# COMPACT_ATOMS: atom_id res chain seq x y z
N MET A 1 -62.26 -43.31 15.30
CA MET A 1 -60.99 -42.67 15.69
C MET A 1 -59.83 -43.29 14.90
N PRO A 2 -59.32 -42.64 13.84
CA PRO A 2 -58.00 -42.93 13.27
C PRO A 2 -56.96 -41.98 13.89
N SER A 3 -55.86 -42.57 14.35
CA SER A 3 -54.82 -41.95 15.17
C SER A 3 -54.03 -40.84 14.47
N SER A 4 -53.93 -39.69 15.15
CA SER A 4 -53.19 -38.45 14.83
C SER A 4 -51.73 -38.60 14.35
N ARG A 5 -51.10 -39.77 14.53
CA ARG A 5 -49.70 -40.03 14.14
C ARG A 5 -49.46 -40.09 12.63
N ARG A 6 -50.42 -40.59 11.85
CA ARG A 6 -50.25 -40.76 10.38
C ARG A 6 -50.29 -39.44 9.61
N VAL A 7 -51.03 -38.45 10.12
CA VAL A 7 -51.13 -37.11 9.51
C VAL A 7 -49.84 -36.32 9.69
N ARG A 8 -49.14 -36.45 10.83
CA ARG A 8 -47.89 -35.73 11.10
C ARG A 8 -46.71 -36.20 10.23
N LEU A 9 -46.67 -37.49 9.88
CA LEU A 9 -45.61 -38.06 9.04
C LEU A 9 -45.73 -37.65 7.56
N LEU A 10 -46.96 -37.46 7.06
CA LEU A 10 -47.19 -37.01 5.68
C LEU A 10 -46.83 -35.52 5.47
N VAL A 11 -47.00 -34.68 6.49
CA VAL A 11 -46.61 -33.26 6.42
C VAL A 11 -45.09 -33.08 6.41
N ALA A 12 -44.35 -33.92 7.13
CA ALA A 12 -42.89 -33.84 7.18
C ALA A 12 -42.22 -34.25 5.84
N ALA A 13 -42.78 -35.22 5.12
CA ALA A 13 -42.25 -35.66 3.83
C ALA A 13 -42.46 -34.63 2.71
N ALA A 14 -43.58 -33.89 2.72
CA ALA A 14 -43.86 -32.85 1.72
C ALA A 14 -42.93 -31.62 1.87
N ALA A 15 -42.54 -31.27 3.10
CA ALA A 15 -41.63 -30.15 3.36
C ALA A 15 -40.19 -30.41 2.87
N GLY A 16 -39.73 -31.66 2.89
CA GLY A 16 -38.39 -32.03 2.43
C GLY A 16 -38.20 -31.91 0.91
N VAL A 17 -39.21 -32.28 0.13
CA VAL A 17 -39.15 -32.23 -1.35
C VAL A 17 -39.21 -30.79 -1.88
N ALA A 18 -39.97 -29.91 -1.21
CA ALA A 18 -40.05 -28.49 -1.58
C ALA A 18 -38.72 -27.74 -1.35
N LEU A 19 -37.96 -28.10 -0.31
CA LEU A 19 -36.67 -27.48 -0.02
C LEU A 19 -35.59 -27.87 -1.03
N VAL A 20 -35.55 -29.13 -1.49
CA VAL A 20 -34.57 -29.58 -2.51
C VAL A 20 -34.87 -28.96 -3.89
N ALA A 21 -36.14 -28.84 -4.26
CA ALA A 21 -36.55 -28.17 -5.50
C ALA A 21 -36.22 -26.66 -5.49
N GLY A 22 -36.41 -25.99 -4.36
CA GLY A 22 -36.06 -24.57 -4.20
C GLY A 22 -34.56 -24.29 -4.34
N VAL A 23 -33.71 -25.16 -3.78
CA VAL A 23 -32.24 -25.02 -3.88
C VAL A 23 -31.76 -25.23 -5.32
N LEU A 24 -32.29 -26.22 -6.04
CA LEU A 24 -31.89 -26.49 -7.43
C LEU A 24 -32.34 -25.39 -8.40
N ILE A 25 -33.50 -24.76 -8.19
CA ILE A 25 -33.95 -23.60 -8.98
C ILE A 25 -33.07 -22.38 -8.70
N TRP A 26 -32.68 -22.16 -7.43
CA TRP A 26 -31.78 -21.05 -7.06
C TRP A 26 -30.39 -21.18 -7.68
N LEU A 27 -29.84 -22.39 -7.75
CA LEU A 27 -28.55 -22.68 -8.40
C LEU A 27 -28.55 -22.48 -9.92
N GLN A 28 -29.70 -22.60 -10.60
CA GLN A 28 -29.79 -22.37 -12.05
C GLN A 28 -30.06 -20.92 -12.43
N THR A 29 -30.52 -20.07 -11.50
CA THR A 29 -30.71 -18.63 -11.73
C THR A 29 -29.45 -17.79 -11.53
N THR A 30 -28.38 -18.33 -10.95
CA THR A 30 -27.13 -17.58 -10.68
C THR A 30 -26.13 -17.57 -11.85
N THR A 31 -26.46 -18.16 -13.01
CA THR A 31 -25.66 -18.08 -14.25
C THR A 31 -26.15 -17.01 -15.23
N GLY A 32 -26.85 -15.99 -14.74
CA GLY A 32 -27.07 -14.74 -15.46
C GLY A 32 -25.94 -13.77 -15.18
N ASP A 33 -24.78 -13.94 -15.82
CA ASP A 33 -23.72 -12.92 -15.85
C ASP A 33 -24.13 -11.81 -16.83
N GLU A 34 -25.21 -11.11 -16.49
CA GLU A 34 -25.56 -9.83 -17.08
C GLU A 34 -24.63 -8.79 -16.45
N ARG A 35 -23.40 -8.73 -16.95
CA ARG A 35 -22.45 -7.67 -16.57
C ARG A 35 -23.13 -6.33 -16.82
N PRO A 36 -23.39 -5.50 -15.79
CA PRO A 36 -23.60 -4.09 -16.02
C PRO A 36 -22.34 -3.58 -16.72
N ALA A 37 -22.50 -2.88 -17.84
CA ALA A 37 -21.39 -2.19 -18.47
C ALA A 37 -20.87 -1.16 -17.45
N VAL A 38 -19.86 -1.55 -16.68
CA VAL A 38 -19.12 -0.65 -15.81
C VAL A 38 -18.43 0.31 -16.77
N ALA A 39 -18.94 1.55 -16.81
CA ALA A 39 -18.24 2.64 -17.48
C ALA A 39 -16.78 2.59 -17.01
N PRO A 40 -15.79 2.62 -17.92
CA PRO A 40 -14.39 2.54 -17.53
C PRO A 40 -14.14 3.66 -16.53
N VAL A 41 -13.91 3.27 -15.27
CA VAL A 41 -13.38 4.17 -14.26
C VAL A 41 -12.00 4.53 -14.78
N SER A 42 -11.88 5.73 -15.36
CA SER A 42 -10.57 6.29 -15.70
C SER A 42 -9.69 6.11 -14.47
N PRO A 43 -8.51 5.46 -14.57
CA PRO A 43 -7.59 5.41 -13.44
C PRO A 43 -7.40 6.85 -12.97
N PRO A 44 -7.30 7.11 -11.64
CA PRO A 44 -6.88 8.44 -11.21
C PRO A 44 -5.57 8.70 -11.93
N SER A 45 -5.57 9.69 -12.84
CA SER A 45 -4.36 10.21 -13.45
C SER A 45 -3.50 10.79 -12.33
N SER A 46 -2.75 9.92 -11.64
CA SER A 46 -1.50 10.30 -11.00
C SER A 46 -0.50 10.50 -12.13
N SER A 47 -0.71 11.56 -12.89
CA SER A 47 0.28 12.09 -13.81
C SER A 47 1.33 12.85 -13.00
N ALA A 48 1.96 12.17 -12.03
CA ALA A 48 3.31 12.56 -11.69
C ALA A 48 4.14 12.20 -12.93
N PRO A 49 4.87 13.15 -13.53
CA PRO A 49 5.70 12.83 -14.69
C PRO A 49 6.64 11.70 -14.29
N VAL A 50 6.68 10.63 -15.10
CA VAL A 50 7.71 9.60 -14.98
C VAL A 50 9.03 10.33 -15.13
N ARG A 51 9.74 10.50 -14.00
CA ARG A 51 11.07 11.08 -14.02
C ARG A 51 11.99 10.02 -14.59
N ASP A 52 12.51 10.25 -15.79
CA ASP A 52 13.47 9.33 -16.41
C ASP A 52 14.89 9.54 -15.87
N ASP A 53 15.16 10.69 -15.24
CA ASP A 53 16.46 11.02 -14.70
C ASP A 53 16.59 10.59 -13.22
N TRP A 54 17.34 9.52 -13.00
CA TRP A 54 17.69 8.97 -11.68
C TRP A 54 19.19 9.03 -11.45
N GLN A 55 19.58 9.14 -10.19
CA GLN A 55 20.97 9.03 -9.72
C GLN A 55 21.02 8.04 -8.56
N THR A 56 22.10 7.25 -8.47
CA THR A 56 22.39 6.47 -7.27
C THR A 56 23.21 7.32 -6.30
N ILE A 57 22.71 7.48 -5.08
CA ILE A 57 23.48 8.04 -3.97
C ILE A 57 24.03 6.91 -3.11
N GLU A 58 25.15 7.18 -2.43
CA GLU A 58 25.71 6.29 -1.42
C GLU A 58 25.91 7.04 -0.11
N TYR A 59 25.42 6.45 0.98
CA TYR A 59 25.64 6.95 2.34
C TYR A 59 26.06 5.80 3.25
N ARG A 60 27.31 5.84 3.71
CA ARG A 60 27.90 4.89 4.67
C ARG A 60 27.60 3.42 4.33
N GLY A 61 27.85 3.01 3.08
CA GLY A 61 27.62 1.63 2.63
C GLY A 61 26.17 1.29 2.30
N VAL A 62 25.28 2.28 2.18
CA VAL A 62 23.91 2.10 1.66
C VAL A 62 23.75 2.84 0.35
N LYS A 63 23.31 2.13 -0.69
CA LYS A 63 23.01 2.70 -2.01
C LYS A 63 21.51 2.83 -2.19
N VAL A 64 21.07 3.97 -2.73
CA VAL A 64 19.66 4.28 -3.01
C VAL A 64 19.59 5.06 -4.32
N ASP A 65 18.65 4.69 -5.19
CA ASP A 65 18.36 5.45 -6.40
C ASP A 65 17.30 6.51 -6.09
N ILE A 66 17.58 7.76 -6.44
CA ILE A 66 16.71 8.92 -6.22
C ILE A 66 16.60 9.76 -7.50
N PRO A 67 15.60 10.63 -7.64
CA PRO A 67 15.56 11.59 -8.74
C PRO A 67 16.84 12.43 -8.85
N ALA A 68 17.33 12.66 -10.07
CA ALA A 68 18.60 13.33 -10.34
C ALA A 68 18.65 14.81 -9.87
N ASP A 69 17.48 15.43 -9.75
CA ASP A 69 17.33 16.81 -9.27
C ASP A 69 17.41 16.92 -7.74
N TRP A 70 17.24 15.81 -7.00
CA TRP A 70 17.33 15.84 -5.54
C TRP A 70 18.73 16.18 -5.08
N LYS A 71 18.81 16.97 -4.01
CA LYS A 71 20.07 17.42 -3.41
C LYS A 71 20.12 17.09 -1.93
N ARG A 72 21.34 16.84 -1.46
CA ARG A 72 21.64 16.71 -0.04
C ARG A 72 21.32 18.03 0.67
N LEU A 73 20.52 17.98 1.73
CA LEU A 73 20.19 19.17 2.51
C LEU A 73 21.25 19.39 3.60
N LYS A 74 21.65 20.64 3.80
CA LYS A 74 22.48 21.04 4.96
C LYS A 74 21.57 21.30 6.14
N LYS A 75 21.75 20.57 7.25
CA LYS A 75 20.84 20.62 8.42
C LYS A 75 21.47 21.27 9.66
N ASP A 76 22.51 22.08 9.46
CA ASP A 76 23.33 22.66 10.55
C ASP A 76 22.47 23.43 11.59
N ASP A 77 21.36 24.04 11.16
CA ASP A 77 20.43 24.82 11.99
C ASP A 77 19.12 24.09 12.35
N CYS A 78 19.02 22.78 12.10
CA CYS A 78 17.82 22.01 12.42
C CYS A 78 17.95 21.27 13.76
N GLU A 79 16.83 21.13 14.48
CA GLU A 79 16.74 20.33 15.72
C GLU A 79 17.23 18.88 15.52
N PHE A 80 16.88 18.29 14.38
CA PHE A 80 17.31 16.95 14.00
C PHE A 80 18.23 16.99 12.80
N GLN A 81 19.41 16.39 12.93
CA GLN A 81 20.51 16.44 11.95
C GLN A 81 20.78 15.08 11.28
N PHE A 82 19.74 14.32 10.95
CA PHE A 82 19.92 13.10 10.15
C PHE A 82 20.24 13.43 8.70
N GLU A 83 20.84 12.46 8.00
CA GLU A 83 21.20 12.64 6.60
C GLU A 83 19.94 12.65 5.70
N GLN A 84 19.84 13.62 4.77
CA GLN A 84 18.65 13.80 3.93
C GLN A 84 18.97 14.30 2.51
N TRP A 85 18.29 13.71 1.52
CA TRP A 85 18.17 14.25 0.17
C TRP A 85 16.72 14.55 -0.15
N ALA A 86 16.45 15.67 -0.80
CA ALA A 86 15.08 16.11 -1.08
C ALA A 86 14.97 16.87 -2.41
N PRO A 87 13.74 17.05 -2.94
CA PRO A 87 13.49 17.85 -4.13
C PRO A 87 14.06 19.28 -4.03
N PRO A 88 14.38 19.92 -5.17
CA PRO A 88 14.74 21.34 -5.21
C PRO A 88 13.71 22.22 -4.48
N GLY A 89 14.19 23.22 -3.74
CA GLY A 89 13.34 24.15 -2.98
C GLY A 89 12.80 23.61 -1.66
N SER A 90 13.14 22.37 -1.28
CA SER A 90 12.76 21.83 0.05
C SER A 90 13.44 22.60 1.18
N HIS A 91 12.69 22.91 2.23
CA HIS A 91 13.24 23.52 3.43
C HIS A 91 14.09 22.49 4.22
N PRO A 92 15.33 22.81 4.64
CA PRO A 92 16.22 21.85 5.28
C PRO A 92 15.66 21.14 6.51
N CYS A 93 14.80 21.81 7.28
CA CYS A 93 14.23 21.26 8.50
C CYS A 93 12.82 20.64 8.32
N ASP A 94 12.31 20.51 7.09
CA ASP A 94 11.03 19.86 6.81
C ASP A 94 11.20 18.34 6.61
N PHE A 95 10.19 17.59 7.04
CA PHE A 95 10.09 16.13 6.98
C PHE A 95 9.10 15.63 5.93
N LYS A 96 8.44 16.52 5.18
CA LYS A 96 7.39 16.15 4.22
C LYS A 96 7.91 15.42 2.98
N GLY A 97 9.17 15.60 2.61
CA GLY A 97 9.71 15.09 1.35
C GLY A 97 11.14 14.60 1.44
N GLY A 98 11.46 13.61 0.60
CA GLY A 98 12.83 13.15 0.40
C GLY A 98 13.14 11.81 1.04
N VAL A 99 14.39 11.38 0.90
CA VAL A 99 14.98 10.20 1.55
C VAL A 99 15.81 10.62 2.75
N ARG A 100 15.73 9.84 3.83
CA ARG A 100 16.41 10.03 5.09
C ARG A 100 17.02 8.74 5.59
N PHE A 101 18.16 8.84 6.26
CA PHE A 101 18.88 7.70 6.81
C PHE A 101 18.90 7.78 8.33
N TYR A 102 18.19 6.86 8.98
CA TYR A 102 18.22 6.69 10.43
C TYR A 102 19.02 5.45 10.79
N GLY A 103 19.85 5.50 11.83
CA GLY A 103 20.55 4.31 12.31
C GLY A 103 19.54 3.26 12.77
N SER A 104 19.66 2.03 12.28
CA SER A 104 18.69 0.96 12.54
C SER A 104 18.54 0.64 14.04
N ALA A 105 19.63 0.77 14.80
CA ALA A 105 19.65 0.51 16.24
C ALA A 105 18.82 1.50 17.08
N THR A 106 18.55 2.70 16.56
CA THR A 106 17.82 3.76 17.29
C THR A 106 16.55 4.21 16.57
N PHE A 107 16.29 3.68 15.38
CA PHE A 107 15.07 3.94 14.64
C PHE A 107 13.89 3.30 15.36
N ASP A 108 12.82 4.07 15.57
CA ASP A 108 11.55 3.55 16.09
C ASP A 108 10.67 3.08 14.92
N PRO A 109 10.53 1.75 14.70
CA PRO A 109 9.63 1.21 13.71
C PRO A 109 8.22 1.18 14.29
N ALA A 110 7.68 2.35 14.62
CA ALA A 110 6.31 2.50 15.15
C ALA A 110 5.27 1.75 14.30
N HIS A 111 5.62 1.46 13.04
CA HIS A 111 4.90 0.59 12.13
C HIS A 111 5.87 -0.27 11.33
N GLY A 112 5.40 -1.37 10.76
CA GLY A 112 6.24 -2.26 9.94
C GLY A 112 6.78 -1.61 8.64
N PRO A 113 7.76 -2.26 7.99
CA PRO A 113 8.39 -1.74 6.78
C PRO A 113 7.42 -1.69 5.59
N GLY A 114 7.79 -0.90 4.58
CA GLY A 114 7.01 -0.69 3.36
C GLY A 114 6.29 0.66 3.31
N VAL A 115 5.55 0.88 2.22
CA VAL A 115 4.89 2.16 1.92
C VAL A 115 3.47 2.20 2.46
N ARG A 116 3.12 3.31 3.08
CA ARG A 116 1.78 3.59 3.61
C ARG A 116 1.44 5.08 3.52
N ARG A 117 0.15 5.39 3.67
CA ARG A 117 -0.33 6.77 3.71
C ARG A 117 -0.46 7.23 5.16
N THR A 118 0.18 8.35 5.49
CA THR A 118 0.13 9.00 6.82
C THR A 118 -0.19 10.48 6.62
N THR A 119 -1.25 10.98 7.26
CA THR A 119 -1.62 12.41 7.24
C THR A 119 -1.58 13.07 5.86
N GLY A 120 -2.07 12.38 4.83
CA GLY A 120 -2.15 12.89 3.45
C GLY A 120 -0.90 12.67 2.57
N THR A 121 0.21 12.21 3.14
CA THR A 121 1.49 11.95 2.45
C THR A 121 1.78 10.45 2.41
N TRP A 122 2.46 9.99 1.36
CA TRP A 122 3.02 8.65 1.30
C TRP A 122 4.36 8.62 2.01
N SER A 123 4.57 7.59 2.83
CA SER A 123 5.80 7.41 3.58
C SER A 123 6.06 5.94 3.81
N GLY A 124 7.32 5.59 3.97
CA GLY A 124 7.71 4.22 4.26
C GLY A 124 9.18 4.10 4.57
N TYR A 125 9.58 2.91 4.97
CA TYR A 125 10.99 2.60 5.15
C TYR A 125 11.30 1.15 4.80
N VAL A 126 12.58 0.91 4.52
CA VAL A 126 13.19 -0.42 4.43
C VAL A 126 14.52 -0.41 5.19
N TYR A 127 15.00 -1.58 5.58
CA TYR A 127 16.33 -1.72 6.16
C TYR A 127 17.36 -2.03 5.08
N ALA A 128 18.51 -1.38 5.15
CA ALA A 128 19.67 -1.65 4.31
C ALA A 128 20.95 -1.41 5.13
N GLY A 129 21.72 -2.47 5.37
CA GLY A 129 22.86 -2.42 6.29
C GLY A 129 22.45 -1.94 7.68
N ASP A 130 23.20 -0.98 8.23
CA ASP A 130 22.99 -0.40 9.56
C ASP A 130 21.94 0.74 9.58
N TYR A 131 21.14 0.88 8.52
CA TYR A 131 20.21 2.00 8.37
C TYR A 131 18.77 1.56 8.08
N ALA A 132 17.83 2.30 8.64
CA ALA A 132 16.48 2.43 8.11
C ALA A 132 16.45 3.58 7.10
N VAL A 133 16.26 3.22 5.82
CA VAL A 133 16.06 4.18 4.73
C VAL A 133 14.60 4.57 4.70
N TYR A 134 14.30 5.80 5.09
CA TYR A 134 12.94 6.33 5.18
C TYR A 134 12.68 7.32 4.06
N VAL A 135 11.54 7.19 3.38
CA VAL A 135 11.16 8.07 2.27
C VAL A 135 9.78 8.64 2.54
N SER A 136 9.55 9.89 2.17
CA SER A 136 8.20 10.47 2.11
C SER A 136 8.00 11.36 0.88
N GLY A 137 6.76 11.47 0.43
CA GLY A 137 6.40 12.28 -0.72
C GLY A 137 4.90 12.24 -1.06
N ALA A 138 4.49 13.09 -1.99
CA ALA A 138 3.11 13.15 -2.46
C ALA A 138 2.74 11.97 -3.38
N ASP A 139 3.74 11.37 -4.03
CA ASP A 139 3.58 10.30 -5.01
C ASP A 139 3.98 8.94 -4.38
N ARG A 140 3.02 8.01 -4.33
CA ARG A 140 3.22 6.66 -3.78
C ARG A 140 4.28 5.90 -4.53
N ASP A 141 4.24 5.95 -5.86
CA ASP A 141 5.04 5.09 -6.71
C ASP A 141 6.48 5.60 -6.76
N LEU A 142 6.67 6.92 -6.67
CA LEU A 142 7.98 7.51 -6.41
C LEU A 142 8.56 7.02 -5.07
N VAL A 143 7.78 7.07 -3.99
CA VAL A 143 8.22 6.61 -2.66
C VAL A 143 8.58 5.13 -2.71
N GLN A 144 7.73 4.29 -3.31
CA GLN A 144 7.97 2.85 -3.45
C GLN A 144 9.25 2.58 -4.26
N ARG A 145 9.42 3.23 -5.42
CA ARG A 145 10.59 3.02 -6.28
C ARG A 145 11.90 3.38 -5.60
N VAL A 146 11.94 4.48 -4.83
CA VAL A 146 13.13 4.83 -4.04
C VAL A 146 13.43 3.73 -3.01
N LEU A 147 12.42 3.25 -2.28
CA LEU A 147 12.61 2.20 -1.29
C LEU A 147 13.03 0.86 -1.89
N ASP A 148 12.46 0.46 -3.03
CA ASP A 148 12.80 -0.79 -3.73
C ASP A 148 14.26 -0.81 -4.21
N SER A 149 14.86 0.35 -4.42
CA SER A 149 16.26 0.48 -4.85
C SER A 149 17.28 0.38 -3.70
N ALA A 150 16.82 0.54 -2.45
CA ALA A 150 17.69 0.65 -1.29
C ALA A 150 18.35 -0.68 -0.97
N ARG A 151 19.68 -0.68 -0.87
CA ARG A 151 20.49 -1.89 -0.65
C ARG A 151 21.80 -1.58 0.06
N ALA A 152 22.29 -2.55 0.82
CA ALA A 152 23.67 -2.50 1.32
C ALA A 152 24.64 -2.60 0.12
N ALA A 153 25.74 -1.85 0.20
CA ALA A 153 26.79 -1.77 -0.80
C ALA A 153 27.80 -2.91 -0.69
#